data_AF-A0A8C4FBC3-F1
#
_entry.id   AF-A0A8C4FBC3-F1
#
_cell.length_a   1.000
_cell.length_b   1.000
_cell.length_c   1.000
_cell.angle_alpha   90.00
_cell.angle_beta   90.00
_cell.angle_gamma   90.00
#
_symmetry.space_group_name_H-M   'P 1'
#
loop_
_entity.id
_entity.type
_entity.pdbx_description
1 polymer ?
#
loop_
_entity_poly.entity_id
_entity_poly.type
_entity_poly.pdbx_seq_one_letter_code
_entity_poly.pdbx_strand_id
1 'polypeptide(L)'
;MSDFGMTPLLRELKHPNVIALQKVFLSHSDRKVWLLFDYAEHDLWHIIKFHRASKANKKPMQLPRGMVKSLLYQILDGIHYLHANWVLHRDLKPANILVMGEGPERGRVKIADMGFARLFNSPLKPLADLDPVVVTFWYRAPELLLGARHYTKAIDIWAIGCIFAELLTSEPIFHCRQEDIKTSNPFHHDQLDRIFSVMGFPADKDWEDIRKMPEYPTLQKDFRRTTYANSSLIKYMEKHKVKPDSKVFLLLQKLLTMDPTKRITSEQALQDPYFLEDPLPTTDVFAGCQIPYPKREFLNEDEPEEKTEKHENHFVNWPLHHVISLLHYNSFQNIDTHCIYICLCKK
;
A
#
# COMPACT_ATOMS: atom_id res chain seq x y z
N MET A 1 -17.75 19.68 14.84
CA MET A 1 -17.25 20.63 13.82
C MET A 1 -15.74 20.39 13.59
N SER A 2 -15.32 19.13 13.39
CA SER A 2 -13.93 18.71 13.68
C SER A 2 -13.32 17.68 12.74
N ASP A 3 -13.80 17.53 11.50
CA ASP A 3 -13.23 16.58 10.52
C ASP A 3 -12.89 17.19 9.15
N PHE A 4 -12.55 18.48 9.13
CA PHE A 4 -12.00 19.13 7.93
C PHE A 4 -10.47 18.96 7.79
N GLY A 5 -9.82 18.06 8.55
CA GLY A 5 -8.35 17.97 8.58
C GLY A 5 -7.68 17.53 7.27
N MET A 6 -8.42 16.91 6.34
CA MET A 6 -7.87 16.37 5.09
C MET A 6 -7.72 17.43 3.99
N THR A 7 -8.66 18.37 3.90
CA THR A 7 -8.72 19.37 2.83
C THR A 7 -7.57 20.39 2.88
N PRO A 8 -7.15 20.89 4.06
CA PRO A 8 -5.96 21.73 4.18
C PRO A 8 -4.68 20.97 3.83
N LEU A 9 -4.54 19.72 4.28
CA LEU A 9 -3.34 18.92 4.03
C LEU A 9 -3.10 18.70 2.52
N LEU A 10 -4.13 18.24 1.81
CA LEU A 10 -4.03 18.01 0.35
C LEU A 10 -3.85 19.30 -0.46
N ARG A 11 -4.20 20.47 0.10
CA ARG A 11 -3.96 21.77 -0.56
C ARG A 11 -2.51 22.22 -0.45
N GLU A 12 -1.79 21.82 0.59
CA GLU A 12 -0.41 22.23 0.84
C GLU A 12 0.62 21.26 0.24
N LEU A 13 0.25 19.98 0.09
CA LEU A 13 1.13 18.97 -0.48
C LEU A 13 1.28 19.13 -1.99
N LYS A 14 2.53 19.33 -2.44
CA LYS A 14 2.89 19.46 -3.84
C LYS A 14 4.16 18.67 -4.15
N HIS A 15 3.97 17.51 -4.75
CA HIS A 15 5.07 16.63 -5.18
C HIS A 15 4.65 15.84 -6.42
N PRO A 16 5.55 15.58 -7.40
CA PRO A 16 5.21 14.81 -8.60
C PRO A 16 4.61 13.43 -8.30
N ASN A 17 5.06 12.81 -7.20
CA ASN A 17 4.63 11.47 -6.78
C ASN A 17 3.56 11.42 -5.69
N VAL A 18 2.89 12.54 -5.40
CA VAL A 18 1.71 12.60 -4.52
C VAL A 18 0.54 13.13 -5.34
N ILE A 19 -0.65 12.54 -5.18
CA ILE A 19 -1.83 13.00 -5.93
C ILE A 19 -2.17 14.44 -5.56
N ALA A 20 -2.38 15.28 -6.57
CA ALA A 20 -2.63 16.71 -6.38
C ALA A 20 -4.14 16.99 -6.41
N LEU A 21 -4.66 17.59 -5.33
CA LEU A 21 -6.04 18.04 -5.27
C LEU A 21 -6.21 19.29 -6.13
N GLN A 22 -6.97 19.17 -7.22
CA GLN A 22 -7.20 20.27 -8.16
C GLN A 22 -8.26 21.23 -7.62
N LYS A 23 -9.42 20.70 -7.23
CA LYS A 23 -10.58 21.48 -6.74
C LYS A 23 -11.40 20.71 -5.72
N VAL A 24 -12.15 21.45 -4.92
CA VAL A 24 -13.14 20.93 -3.97
C VAL A 24 -14.50 21.53 -4.32
N PHE A 25 -15.51 20.70 -4.51
CA PHE A 25 -16.88 21.13 -4.70
C PHE A 25 -17.72 20.72 -3.49
N LEU A 26 -18.48 21.67 -2.95
CA LEU A 26 -19.39 21.45 -1.84
C LEU A 26 -20.81 21.53 -2.38
N SER A 27 -21.50 20.40 -2.39
CA SER A 27 -22.91 20.36 -2.77
C SER A 27 -23.76 20.59 -1.52
N HIS A 28 -24.38 21.76 -1.45
CA HIS A 28 -25.17 22.16 -0.27
C HIS A 28 -26.51 21.42 -0.18
N SER A 29 -27.08 21.02 -1.32
CA SER A 29 -28.40 20.37 -1.39
C SER A 29 -28.38 18.96 -0.78
N ASP A 30 -27.34 18.18 -1.04
CA ASP A 30 -27.19 16.80 -0.56
C ASP A 30 -26.04 16.63 0.46
N ARG A 31 -25.42 17.75 0.88
CA ARG A 31 -24.32 17.81 1.84
C ARG A 31 -23.10 16.95 1.45
N LYS A 32 -22.88 16.73 0.15
CA LYS A 32 -21.74 15.96 -0.36
C LYS A 32 -20.53 16.84 -0.63
N VAL A 33 -19.34 16.25 -0.44
CA VAL A 33 -18.06 16.87 -0.80
C VAL A 33 -17.46 16.10 -1.96
N TRP A 34 -17.10 16.80 -3.03
CA TRP A 34 -16.45 16.24 -4.20
C TRP A 34 -15.03 16.77 -4.32
N LEU A 35 -14.08 15.86 -4.52
CA LEU A 35 -12.68 16.18 -4.73
C LEU A 35 -12.29 15.88 -6.18
N LEU A 36 -11.67 16.84 -6.83
CA LEU A 36 -11.23 16.75 -8.23
C LEU A 36 -9.74 16.45 -8.29
N PHE A 37 -9.38 15.44 -9.07
CA PHE A 37 -7.99 15.04 -9.32
C PHE A 37 -7.77 14.75 -10.80
N ASP A 38 -6.50 14.76 -11.21
CA ASP A 38 -6.10 14.25 -12.52
C ASP A 38 -6.34 12.73 -12.59
N TYR A 39 -6.84 12.24 -13.72
CA TYR A 39 -7.21 10.84 -13.89
C TYR A 39 -5.96 9.93 -14.00
N ALA A 40 -5.87 8.94 -13.11
CA ALA A 40 -4.85 7.88 -13.17
C ALA A 40 -5.48 6.56 -13.65
N GLU A 41 -5.15 6.17 -14.88
CA GLU A 41 -5.70 4.96 -15.54
C GLU A 41 -5.32 3.66 -14.82
N HIS A 42 -4.18 3.61 -14.15
CA HIS A 42 -3.68 2.38 -13.56
C HIS A 42 -3.41 2.53 -12.06
N ASP A 43 -3.29 1.40 -11.38
CA ASP A 43 -2.76 1.28 -10.03
C ASP A 43 -1.99 -0.04 -9.91
N LEU A 44 -1.17 -0.14 -8.86
CA LEU A 44 -0.35 -1.34 -8.68
C LEU A 44 -1.19 -2.58 -8.43
N TRP A 45 -2.38 -2.48 -7.84
CA TRP A 45 -3.23 -3.64 -7.61
C TRP A 45 -3.64 -4.30 -8.93
N HIS A 46 -4.13 -3.52 -9.91
CA HIS A 46 -4.50 -4.00 -11.23
C HIS A 46 -3.29 -4.49 -12.02
N ILE A 47 -2.16 -3.78 -11.96
CA ILE A 47 -0.90 -4.17 -12.63
C ILE A 47 -0.42 -5.53 -12.08
N ILE A 48 -0.31 -5.68 -10.76
CA ILE A 48 0.12 -6.92 -10.11
C ILE A 48 -0.85 -8.06 -10.43
N LYS A 49 -2.16 -7.81 -10.39
CA LYS A 49 -3.20 -8.80 -10.73
C LYS A 49 -3.06 -9.31 -12.17
N PHE A 50 -2.78 -8.42 -13.13
CA PHE A 50 -2.55 -8.78 -14.53
C PHE A 50 -1.36 -9.73 -14.70
N HIS A 51 -0.25 -9.46 -14.02
CA HIS A 51 0.94 -10.33 -14.04
C HIS A 51 0.71 -11.65 -13.29
N ARG A 52 -0.01 -11.64 -12.15
CA ARG A 52 -0.40 -12.83 -11.40
C ARG A 52 -1.29 -13.76 -12.24
N ALA A 53 -2.29 -13.22 -12.94
CA ALA A 53 -3.16 -13.99 -13.83
C ALA A 53 -2.40 -14.63 -15.00
N SER A 54 -1.43 -13.91 -15.57
CA SER A 54 -0.57 -14.44 -16.64
C SER A 54 0.26 -15.65 -16.20
N LYS A 55 0.78 -15.62 -14.96
CA LYS A 55 1.48 -16.75 -14.33
C LYS A 55 0.57 -17.96 -14.15
N ALA A 56 -0.69 -17.76 -13.72
CA ALA A 56 -1.68 -18.83 -13.58
C ALA A 56 -2.02 -19.49 -14.93
N ASN A 57 -2.07 -18.69 -16.01
CA ASN A 57 -2.35 -19.15 -17.36
C ASN A 57 -1.12 -19.77 -18.09
N LYS A 58 -0.09 -20.20 -17.35
CA LYS A 58 1.15 -20.81 -17.86
C LYS A 58 1.90 -19.96 -18.90
N LYS A 59 1.65 -18.65 -18.96
CA LYS A 59 2.41 -17.65 -19.74
C LYS A 59 3.07 -16.67 -18.76
N PRO A 60 4.11 -17.09 -18.01
CA PRO A 60 4.68 -16.28 -16.96
C PRO A 60 5.31 -15.02 -17.54
N MET A 61 4.66 -13.89 -17.28
CA MET A 61 5.20 -12.56 -17.56
C MET A 61 5.44 -11.89 -16.22
N GLN A 62 6.70 -11.88 -15.76
CA GLN A 62 7.07 -11.09 -14.59
C GLN A 62 7.06 -9.61 -14.95
N LEU A 63 6.88 -8.75 -13.95
CA LEU A 63 7.05 -7.31 -14.15
C LEU A 63 8.49 -7.04 -14.63
N PRO A 64 8.70 -6.18 -15.64
CA PRO A 64 10.02 -5.78 -16.06
C PRO A 64 10.82 -5.21 -14.88
N ARG A 65 12.07 -5.66 -14.71
CA ARG A 65 12.91 -5.26 -13.55
C ARG A 65 13.14 -3.75 -13.49
N GLY A 66 13.28 -3.08 -14.64
CA GLY A 66 13.37 -1.63 -14.73
C GLY A 66 12.11 -0.93 -14.23
N MET A 67 10.92 -1.43 -14.62
CA MET A 67 9.65 -0.92 -14.14
C MET A 67 9.51 -1.07 -12.63
N VAL A 68 9.85 -2.24 -12.05
CA VAL A 68 9.82 -2.46 -10.60
C VAL A 68 10.72 -1.46 -9.87
N LYS A 69 11.93 -1.22 -10.41
CA LYS A 69 12.88 -0.25 -9.85
C LYS A 69 12.33 1.17 -9.88
N SER A 70 11.82 1.62 -11.04
CA SER A 70 11.23 2.95 -11.22
C SER A 70 10.02 3.17 -10.32
N LEU A 71 9.15 2.15 -10.18
CA LEU A 71 8.01 2.18 -9.26
C LEU A 71 8.48 2.36 -7.82
N LEU A 72 9.39 1.51 -7.34
CA LEU A 72 9.90 1.62 -5.97
C LEU A 72 10.54 2.98 -5.70
N TYR A 73 11.36 3.47 -6.63
CA TYR A 73 12.04 4.76 -6.50
C TYR A 73 11.02 5.90 -6.34
N GLN A 74 10.01 5.96 -7.21
CA GLN A 74 8.99 7.02 -7.16
C GLN A 74 8.07 6.90 -5.93
N ILE A 75 7.80 5.69 -5.44
CA ILE A 75 7.07 5.48 -4.17
C ILE A 75 7.90 6.01 -3.00
N LEU A 76 9.21 5.70 -2.97
CA LEU A 76 10.11 6.19 -1.93
C LEU A 76 10.28 7.71 -1.99
N ASP A 77 10.31 8.31 -3.18
CA ASP A 77 10.40 9.76 -3.36
C ASP A 77 9.14 10.46 -2.84
N GLY A 78 7.95 9.96 -3.23
CA GLY A 78 6.68 10.46 -2.72
C GLY A 78 6.54 10.33 -1.20
N ILE A 79 6.90 9.17 -0.61
CA ILE A 79 6.79 9.00 0.84
C ILE A 79 7.85 9.82 1.60
N HIS A 80 9.04 10.01 1.02
CA HIS A 80 10.08 10.87 1.57
C HIS A 80 9.57 12.30 1.71
N TYR A 81 8.96 12.83 0.65
CA TYR A 81 8.33 14.15 0.69
C TYR A 81 7.26 14.25 1.79
N LEU A 82 6.37 13.26 1.90
CA LEU A 82 5.35 13.25 2.96
C LEU A 82 5.98 13.23 4.36
N HIS A 83 6.98 12.37 4.56
CA HIS A 83 7.70 12.25 5.83
C HIS A 83 8.50 13.50 6.21
N ALA A 84 9.01 14.25 5.23
CA ALA A 84 9.67 15.53 5.42
C ALA A 84 8.68 16.64 5.83
N ASN A 85 7.43 16.57 5.35
CA ASN A 85 6.34 17.47 5.69
C ASN A 85 5.49 16.98 6.88
N TRP A 86 6.04 16.09 7.70
CA TRP A 86 5.40 15.58 8.91
C TRP A 86 4.07 14.85 8.67
N VAL A 87 3.89 14.27 7.47
CA VAL A 87 2.71 13.49 7.07
C VAL A 87 3.08 12.00 7.06
N LEU A 88 2.28 11.19 7.76
CA LEU A 88 2.32 9.72 7.65
C LEU A 88 1.14 9.25 6.80
N HIS A 89 1.36 8.28 5.93
CA HIS A 89 0.31 7.74 5.05
C HIS A 89 -0.60 6.74 5.78
N ARG A 90 0.01 5.79 6.49
CA ARG A 90 -0.62 4.77 7.37
C ARG A 90 -1.42 3.66 6.70
N ASP A 91 -1.86 3.85 5.46
CA ASP A 91 -2.55 2.81 4.67
C ASP A 91 -1.92 2.58 3.29
N LEU A 92 -0.58 2.46 3.22
CA LEU A 92 0.08 2.16 1.95
C LEU A 92 -0.21 0.70 1.55
N LYS A 93 -0.78 0.56 0.35
CA LYS A 93 -1.12 -0.72 -0.28
C LYS A 93 -1.15 -0.53 -1.81
N PRO A 94 -1.06 -1.59 -2.62
CA PRO A 94 -1.02 -1.46 -4.09
C PRO A 94 -2.17 -0.66 -4.70
N ALA A 95 -3.37 -0.73 -4.13
CA ALA A 95 -4.54 0.04 -4.61
C ALA A 95 -4.38 1.57 -4.42
N ASN A 96 -3.55 2.00 -3.46
CA ASN A 96 -3.29 3.40 -3.13
C ASN A 96 -2.07 3.96 -3.87
N ILE A 97 -1.40 3.13 -4.69
CA ILE A 97 -0.29 3.54 -5.56
C ILE A 97 -0.80 3.57 -6.99
N LEU A 98 -1.21 4.76 -7.44
CA LEU A 98 -1.71 4.97 -8.78
C LEU A 98 -0.55 5.15 -9.76
N VAL A 99 -0.78 4.87 -11.04
CA VAL A 99 0.16 5.09 -12.13
C VAL A 99 -0.58 5.78 -13.28
N MET A 100 -0.05 6.92 -13.71
CA MET A 100 -0.62 7.67 -14.83
C MET A 100 -0.54 6.87 -16.13
N GLY A 101 -1.63 6.88 -16.91
CA GLY A 101 -1.71 6.22 -18.22
C GLY A 101 -1.02 7.02 -19.32
N GLU A 102 -1.53 6.96 -20.55
CA GLU A 102 -1.03 7.82 -21.63
C GLU A 102 -1.30 9.31 -21.32
N GLY A 103 -0.34 10.18 -21.67
CA GLY A 103 -0.44 11.63 -21.42
C GLY A 103 0.87 12.27 -20.96
N PRO A 104 0.83 13.54 -20.51
CA PRO A 104 2.04 14.30 -20.16
C PRO A 104 2.77 13.77 -18.92
N GLU A 105 2.07 13.07 -18.03
CA GLU A 105 2.65 12.44 -16.84
C GLU A 105 2.81 10.91 -16.99
N ARG A 106 2.91 10.41 -18.23
CA ARG A 106 2.95 8.97 -18.54
C ARG A 106 3.85 8.17 -17.60
N GLY A 107 3.31 7.12 -17.01
CA GLY A 107 4.04 6.21 -16.14
C GLY A 107 4.52 6.83 -14.83
N ARG A 108 4.06 8.02 -14.46
CA ARG A 108 4.36 8.62 -13.16
C ARG A 108 3.52 7.97 -12.06
N VAL A 109 4.16 7.64 -10.94
CA VAL A 109 3.47 7.17 -9.74
C VAL A 109 2.77 8.33 -9.05
N LYS A 110 1.55 8.13 -8.55
CA LYS A 110 0.84 9.05 -7.66
C LYS A 110 0.39 8.29 -6.41
N ILE A 111 0.97 8.62 -5.25
CA ILE A 111 0.49 8.12 -3.96
C ILE A 111 -0.84 8.80 -3.66
N ALA A 112 -1.88 8.02 -3.41
CA ALA A 112 -3.25 8.46 -3.23
C ALA A 112 -3.88 7.89 -1.95
N ASP A 113 -5.12 8.29 -1.67
CA ASP A 113 -5.89 7.88 -0.49
C ASP A 113 -5.22 8.21 0.86
N MET A 114 -5.10 9.51 1.10
CA MET A 114 -4.68 10.08 2.39
C MET A 114 -5.82 10.05 3.43
N GLY A 115 -6.84 9.19 3.29
CA GLY A 115 -7.98 9.11 4.21
C GLY A 115 -7.58 8.73 5.64
N PHE A 116 -6.45 8.04 5.78
CA PHE A 116 -5.82 7.70 7.07
C PHE A 116 -4.65 8.62 7.42
N ALA A 117 -4.29 9.58 6.55
CA ALA A 117 -3.13 10.42 6.77
C ALA A 117 -3.34 11.37 7.94
N ARG A 118 -2.28 11.57 8.72
CA ARG A 118 -2.27 12.52 9.82
C ARG A 118 -0.94 13.24 9.88
N LEU A 119 -1.01 14.53 10.24
CA LEU A 119 0.14 15.25 10.77
C LEU A 119 0.57 14.58 12.07
N PHE A 120 1.83 14.18 12.17
CA PHE A 120 2.39 13.77 13.45
C PHE A 120 2.99 15.01 14.12
N ASN A 121 2.38 15.42 15.24
CA ASN A 121 2.94 16.46 16.08
C ASN A 121 3.85 15.81 17.13
N SER A 122 4.84 16.56 17.62
CA SER A 122 5.48 16.27 18.89
C SER A 122 4.66 16.94 20.01
N PRO A 123 4.15 16.21 21.01
CA PRO A 123 4.35 14.78 21.29
C PRO A 123 3.44 13.86 20.46
N LEU A 124 3.91 12.63 20.23
CA LEU A 124 3.19 11.58 19.50
C LEU A 124 1.80 11.37 20.10
N LYS A 125 0.75 11.66 19.32
CA LYS A 125 -0.62 11.38 19.75
C LYS A 125 -0.83 9.86 19.82
N PRO A 126 -1.46 9.33 20.89
CA PRO A 126 -1.93 7.96 20.92
C PRO A 126 -2.88 7.68 19.74
N LEU A 127 -2.97 6.43 19.28
CA LEU A 127 -4.10 5.98 18.47
C LEU A 127 -5.39 6.42 19.18
N ALA A 128 -6.22 7.20 18.51
CA ALA A 128 -7.58 7.42 18.96
C ALA A 128 -8.41 6.21 18.53
N ASP A 129 -9.44 5.85 19.29
CA ASP A 129 -10.44 4.80 18.98
C ASP A 129 -11.26 5.08 17.68
N LEU A 130 -10.79 5.99 16.84
CA LEU A 130 -11.44 6.58 15.67
C LEU A 130 -10.81 6.13 14.33
N ASP A 131 -9.75 5.31 14.35
CA ASP A 131 -9.22 4.78 13.09
C ASP A 131 -10.23 3.79 12.48
N PRO A 132 -10.61 3.96 11.21
CA PRO A 132 -11.55 3.06 10.53
C PRO A 132 -11.10 1.61 10.65
N VAL A 133 -12.06 0.69 10.75
CA VAL A 133 -11.77 -0.76 10.76
C VAL A 133 -11.01 -1.11 9.49
N VAL A 134 -9.71 -1.36 9.63
CA VAL A 134 -8.86 -1.79 8.51
C VAL A 134 -9.15 -3.26 8.26
N VAL A 135 -9.54 -3.60 7.03
CA VAL A 135 -9.96 -4.96 6.66
C VAL A 135 -8.82 -5.78 6.02
N THR A 136 -7.69 -5.17 5.66
CA THR A 136 -6.51 -5.91 5.13
C THR A 136 -5.25 -5.57 5.90
N PHE A 137 -4.69 -6.57 6.58
CA PHE A 137 -3.47 -6.43 7.40
C PHE A 137 -2.17 -6.85 6.69
N TRP A 138 -2.21 -7.23 5.42
CA TRP A 138 -1.05 -7.76 4.68
C TRP A 138 0.13 -6.77 4.59
N TYR A 139 -0.14 -5.47 4.67
CA TYR A 139 0.84 -4.38 4.62
C TYR A 139 1.09 -3.76 5.99
N ARG A 140 0.46 -4.28 7.06
CA ARG A 140 0.57 -3.74 8.43
C ARG A 140 1.87 -4.23 9.08
N ALA A 141 2.59 -3.29 9.69
CA ALA A 141 3.86 -3.58 10.35
C ALA A 141 3.66 -4.42 11.63
N PRO A 142 4.62 -5.30 11.99
CA PRO A 142 4.47 -6.21 13.13
C PRO A 142 4.29 -5.47 14.46
N GLU A 143 4.90 -4.30 14.65
CA GLU A 143 4.71 -3.49 15.85
C GLU A 143 3.25 -3.05 16.05
N LEU A 144 2.51 -2.78 14.96
CA LEU A 144 1.09 -2.46 15.05
C LEU A 144 0.24 -3.68 15.40
N LEU A 145 0.62 -4.85 14.90
CA LEU A 145 -0.01 -6.13 15.25
C LEU A 145 0.28 -6.54 16.71
N LEU A 146 1.32 -5.98 17.31
CA LEU A 146 1.67 -6.15 18.72
C LEU A 146 1.16 -5.02 19.62
N GLY A 147 0.27 -4.16 19.09
CA GLY A 147 -0.43 -3.14 19.87
C GLY A 147 0.31 -1.81 20.03
N ALA A 148 1.35 -1.53 19.22
CA ALA A 148 1.99 -0.22 19.24
C ALA A 148 0.97 0.91 19.04
N ARG A 149 1.00 1.89 19.97
CA ARG A 149 0.01 2.98 20.03
C ARG A 149 0.40 4.24 19.26
N HIS A 150 1.56 4.22 18.60
CA HIS A 150 2.09 5.37 17.89
C HIS A 150 2.43 5.01 16.47
N TYR A 151 1.86 5.76 15.52
CA TYR A 151 2.29 5.70 14.14
C TYR A 151 3.65 6.36 13.98
N THR A 152 4.55 5.68 13.27
CA THR A 152 5.90 6.15 12.96
C THR A 152 6.11 6.08 11.45
N LYS A 153 7.13 6.80 10.96
CA LYS A 153 7.60 6.70 9.57
C LYS A 153 7.91 5.25 9.18
N ALA A 154 8.41 4.45 10.12
CA ALA A 154 8.81 3.07 9.88
C ALA A 154 7.64 2.18 9.43
N ILE A 155 6.40 2.46 9.82
CA ILE A 155 5.21 1.68 9.41
C ILE A 155 4.98 1.82 7.91
N ASP A 156 5.08 3.05 7.37
CA ASP A 156 4.99 3.28 5.93
C ASP A 156 6.12 2.55 5.19
N ILE A 157 7.34 2.55 5.74
CA ILE A 157 8.48 1.84 5.15
C ILE A 157 8.26 0.32 5.09
N TRP A 158 7.67 -0.27 6.14
CA TRP A 158 7.32 -1.69 6.13
C TRP A 158 6.33 -2.00 5.01
N ALA A 159 5.27 -1.20 4.88
CA ALA A 159 4.28 -1.35 3.82
C ALA A 159 4.91 -1.24 2.41
N ILE A 160 5.88 -0.32 2.22
CA ILE A 160 6.65 -0.22 0.98
C ILE A 160 7.50 -1.49 0.74
N GLY A 161 8.10 -2.05 1.78
CA GLY A 161 8.78 -3.36 1.69
C GLY A 161 7.84 -4.48 1.24
N CYS A 162 6.61 -4.50 1.76
CA CYS A 162 5.59 -5.46 1.33
C CYS A 162 5.20 -5.28 -0.15
N ILE A 163 4.97 -4.03 -0.58
CA ILE A 163 4.67 -3.69 -1.98
C ILE A 163 5.84 -4.08 -2.88
N PHE A 164 7.09 -3.82 -2.46
CA PHE A 164 8.27 -4.16 -3.22
C PHE A 164 8.42 -5.67 -3.40
N ALA A 165 8.25 -6.45 -2.33
CA ALA A 165 8.22 -7.90 -2.43
C ALA A 165 7.12 -8.38 -3.40
N GLU A 166 5.93 -7.80 -3.32
CA GLU A 166 4.81 -8.17 -4.20
C GLU A 166 5.06 -7.79 -5.67
N LEU A 167 5.74 -6.67 -5.96
CA LEU A 167 6.16 -6.34 -7.33
C LEU A 167 7.17 -7.36 -7.87
N LEU A 168 8.05 -7.90 -7.03
CA LEU A 168 9.06 -8.88 -7.42
C LEU A 168 8.46 -10.28 -7.65
N THR A 169 7.46 -10.68 -6.86
CA THR A 169 6.90 -12.05 -6.86
C THR A 169 5.54 -12.17 -7.53
N SER A 170 4.87 -11.04 -7.75
CA SER A 170 3.45 -10.90 -8.08
C SER A 170 2.51 -11.49 -7.02
N GLU A 171 2.98 -11.75 -5.80
CA GLU A 171 2.22 -12.36 -4.70
C GLU A 171 2.39 -11.55 -3.41
N PRO A 172 1.32 -11.31 -2.62
CA PRO A 172 1.45 -10.53 -1.41
C PRO A 172 2.28 -11.36 -0.41
N ILE A 173 3.44 -10.85 -0.02
CA ILE A 173 4.41 -11.60 0.79
C ILE A 173 3.78 -12.14 2.08
N PHE A 174 2.97 -11.32 2.76
CA PHE A 174 2.26 -11.66 3.98
C PHE A 174 0.75 -11.89 3.75
N HIS A 175 0.38 -12.48 2.62
CA HIS A 175 -1.01 -12.90 2.36
C HIS A 175 -1.52 -13.81 3.48
N CYS A 176 -2.58 -13.38 4.15
CA CYS A 176 -3.29 -14.11 5.20
C CYS A 176 -4.77 -14.23 4.82
N ARG A 177 -5.37 -15.39 5.09
CA ARG A 177 -6.82 -15.58 4.90
C ARG A 177 -7.57 -14.69 5.89
N GLN A 178 -8.69 -14.15 5.45
CA GLN A 178 -9.59 -13.33 6.25
C GLN A 178 -10.38 -14.23 7.21
N GLU A 179 -9.79 -14.68 8.31
CA GLU A 179 -10.61 -15.18 9.41
C GLU A 179 -10.98 -14.00 10.32
N ASP A 180 -12.29 -13.74 10.38
CA ASP A 180 -13.03 -12.87 11.30
C ASP A 180 -12.29 -11.66 11.87
N ILE A 181 -12.09 -10.66 11.02
CA ILE A 181 -11.79 -9.25 11.37
C ILE A 181 -13.05 -8.62 12.00
N LYS A 182 -13.55 -9.24 13.07
CA LYS A 182 -14.72 -8.79 13.84
C LYS A 182 -14.31 -8.08 15.12
N THR A 183 -13.03 -8.08 15.45
CA THR A 183 -12.51 -7.49 16.69
C THR A 183 -11.68 -6.26 16.39
N SER A 184 -11.90 -5.18 17.15
CA SER A 184 -11.06 -3.98 17.17
C SER A 184 -9.68 -4.22 17.82
N ASN A 185 -9.35 -5.48 18.13
CA ASN A 185 -8.09 -5.85 18.75
C ASN A 185 -6.95 -5.67 17.72
N PRO A 186 -5.87 -4.94 18.05
CA PRO A 186 -4.69 -4.86 17.18
C PRO A 186 -4.01 -6.22 16.94
N PHE A 187 -4.17 -7.20 17.85
CA PHE A 187 -3.55 -8.51 17.75
C PHE A 187 -4.27 -9.42 16.75
N HIS A 188 -3.60 -9.72 15.64
CA HIS A 188 -4.09 -10.64 14.61
C HIS A 188 -3.14 -11.82 14.48
N HIS A 189 -3.51 -12.94 15.12
CA HIS A 189 -2.69 -14.15 15.22
C HIS A 189 -2.20 -14.64 13.85
N ASP A 190 -3.11 -14.91 12.92
CA ASP A 190 -2.75 -15.52 11.63
C ASP A 190 -1.88 -14.61 10.76
N GLN A 191 -2.04 -13.30 10.92
CA GLN A 191 -1.20 -12.33 10.24
C GLN A 191 0.24 -12.36 10.78
N LEU A 192 0.41 -12.48 12.10
CA LEU A 192 1.72 -12.66 12.74
C LEU A 192 2.35 -14.01 12.38
N ASP A 193 1.56 -15.10 12.41
CA ASP A 193 2.01 -16.42 11.97
C ASP A 193 2.54 -16.38 10.53
N ARG A 194 1.81 -15.71 9.64
CA ARG A 194 2.25 -15.51 8.26
C ARG A 194 3.57 -14.74 8.19
N ILE A 195 3.71 -13.65 8.94
CA ILE A 195 4.98 -12.88 8.98
C ILE A 195 6.13 -13.77 9.46
N PHE A 196 5.97 -14.53 10.55
CA PHE A 196 7.04 -15.39 11.06
C PHE A 196 7.34 -16.58 10.15
N SER A 197 6.33 -17.13 9.45
CA SER A 197 6.53 -18.20 8.47
C SER A 197 7.44 -17.76 7.30
N VAL A 198 7.44 -16.47 6.98
CA VAL A 198 8.26 -15.86 5.93
C VAL A 198 9.58 -15.33 6.48
N MET A 199 9.54 -14.53 7.54
CA MET A 199 10.70 -13.79 8.05
C MET A 199 11.56 -14.60 9.02
N GLY A 200 10.99 -15.65 9.63
CA GLY A 200 11.51 -16.23 10.86
C GLY A 200 11.00 -15.46 12.09
N PHE A 201 11.07 -16.09 13.26
CA PHE A 201 10.73 -15.44 14.52
C PHE A 201 11.92 -14.59 15.01
N PRO A 202 11.74 -13.32 15.40
CA PRO A 202 12.85 -12.42 15.74
C PRO A 202 13.64 -12.94 16.95
N ALA A 203 14.97 -12.95 16.87
CA ALA A 203 15.82 -13.16 18.04
C ALA A 203 15.80 -11.91 18.93
N ASP A 204 16.17 -12.06 20.21
CA ASP A 204 16.15 -10.95 21.16
C ASP A 204 17.05 -9.78 20.71
N LYS A 205 18.21 -10.10 20.13
CA LYS A 205 19.12 -9.10 19.54
C LYS A 205 18.58 -8.43 18.28
N ASP A 206 17.65 -9.07 17.58
CA ASP A 206 17.09 -8.54 16.32
C ASP A 206 16.02 -7.50 16.64
N TRP A 207 15.26 -7.70 17.73
CA TRP A 207 14.27 -6.75 18.24
C TRP A 207 14.19 -6.77 19.77
N GLU A 208 14.99 -5.93 20.43
CA GLU A 208 15.12 -5.92 21.90
C GLU A 208 13.85 -5.38 22.57
N ASP A 209 13.28 -4.33 21.97
CA ASP A 209 12.09 -3.64 22.46
C ASP A 209 10.78 -4.39 22.20
N ILE A 210 10.81 -5.57 21.57
CA ILE A 210 9.63 -6.41 21.40
C ILE A 210 8.96 -6.72 22.74
N ARG A 211 9.76 -6.82 23.82
CA ARG A 211 9.30 -7.07 25.20
C ARG A 211 8.48 -5.93 25.79
N LYS A 212 8.58 -4.73 25.20
CA LYS A 212 7.83 -3.53 25.62
C LYS A 212 6.48 -3.41 24.89
N MET A 213 6.21 -4.28 23.91
CA MET A 213 4.95 -4.23 23.16
C MET A 213 3.77 -4.67 24.03
N PRO A 214 2.62 -3.99 23.95
CA PRO A 214 1.44 -4.35 24.76
C PRO A 214 1.01 -5.81 24.63
N GLU A 215 1.09 -6.36 23.42
CA GLU A 215 0.66 -7.75 23.14
C GLU A 215 1.82 -8.76 23.22
N TYR A 216 2.96 -8.39 23.82
CA TYR A 216 4.07 -9.31 24.02
C TYR A 216 3.70 -10.56 24.86
N PRO A 217 2.90 -10.46 25.94
CA PRO A 217 2.45 -11.64 26.69
C PRO A 217 1.63 -12.61 25.82
N THR A 218 0.74 -12.08 24.98
CA THR A 218 -0.07 -12.86 24.03
C THR A 218 0.82 -13.53 23.00
N LEU A 219 1.80 -12.80 22.44
CA LEU A 219 2.80 -13.34 21.52
C LEU A 219 3.57 -14.52 22.14
N GLN A 220 4.04 -14.40 23.39
CA GLN A 220 4.78 -15.47 24.07
C GLN A 220 3.93 -16.72 24.35
N LYS A 221 2.63 -16.54 24.60
CA LYS A 221 1.69 -17.64 24.84
C LYS A 221 1.40 -18.40 23.55
N ASP A 222 1.15 -17.68 22.47
CA ASP A 222 0.59 -18.26 21.25
C ASP A 222 1.68 -18.75 20.27
N PHE A 223 2.90 -18.18 20.33
CA PHE A 223 3.97 -18.46 19.38
C PHE A 223 5.21 -19.11 20.03
N ARG A 224 5.78 -20.10 19.34
CA ARG A 224 7.05 -20.75 19.73
C ARG A 224 8.13 -20.48 18.70
N ARG A 225 9.28 -19.96 19.14
CA ARG A 225 10.44 -19.64 18.27
C ARG A 225 10.92 -20.84 17.44
N THR A 226 10.83 -22.06 17.98
CA THR A 226 11.21 -23.31 17.28
C THR A 226 10.36 -23.62 16.06
N THR A 227 9.09 -23.18 16.02
CA THR A 227 8.19 -23.39 14.88
C THR A 227 8.71 -22.75 13.60
N TYR A 228 9.45 -21.63 13.73
CA TYR A 228 9.93 -20.82 12.62
C TYR A 228 11.46 -20.90 12.42
N ALA A 229 12.13 -21.86 13.05
CA ALA A 229 13.59 -21.98 13.00
C ALA A 229 14.15 -22.14 11.58
N ASN A 230 13.36 -22.70 10.67
CA ASN A 230 13.71 -22.89 9.27
C ASN A 230 13.16 -21.80 8.34
N SER A 231 12.47 -20.78 8.86
CA SER A 231 11.92 -19.67 8.09
C SER A 231 12.89 -18.51 8.01
N SER A 232 13.03 -17.92 6.82
CA SER A 232 13.80 -16.70 6.60
C SER A 232 13.40 -16.03 5.30
N LEU A 233 13.50 -14.70 5.26
CA LEU A 233 13.21 -13.94 4.03
C LEU A 233 14.05 -14.42 2.85
N ILE A 234 15.30 -14.84 3.10
CA ILE A 234 16.20 -15.46 2.12
C ILE A 234 15.51 -16.66 1.46
N LYS A 235 15.11 -17.66 2.24
CA LYS A 235 14.48 -18.89 1.73
C LYS A 235 13.17 -18.61 1.01
N TYR A 236 12.40 -17.63 1.48
CA TYR A 236 11.17 -17.23 0.81
C TYR A 236 11.49 -16.65 -0.57
N MET A 237 12.38 -15.66 -0.65
CA MET A 237 12.69 -14.96 -1.90
C MET A 237 13.42 -15.86 -2.93
N GLU A 238 14.24 -16.81 -2.48
CA GLU A 238 14.87 -17.81 -3.35
C GLU A 238 13.84 -18.69 -4.07
N LYS A 239 12.75 -19.10 -3.39
CA LYS A 239 11.64 -19.84 -4.02
C LYS A 239 10.96 -19.03 -5.12
N HIS A 240 11.01 -17.70 -5.02
CA HIS A 240 10.51 -16.76 -6.02
C HIS A 240 11.60 -16.27 -7.01
N LYS A 241 12.75 -16.95 -7.06
CA LYS A 241 13.86 -16.68 -7.99
C LYS A 241 14.53 -15.31 -7.81
N VAL A 242 14.49 -14.75 -6.61
CA VAL A 242 15.24 -13.54 -6.25
C VAL A 242 16.50 -13.96 -5.48
N LYS A 243 17.67 -13.54 -5.97
CA LYS A 243 18.95 -13.97 -5.41
C LYS A 243 19.28 -13.21 -4.12
N PRO A 244 19.73 -13.87 -3.04
CA PRO A 244 20.02 -13.23 -1.75
C PRO A 244 21.18 -12.23 -1.76
N ASP A 245 22.13 -12.40 -2.67
CA ASP A 245 23.30 -11.53 -2.85
C ASP A 245 23.00 -10.31 -3.75
N SER A 246 21.81 -10.25 -4.36
CA SER A 246 21.43 -9.14 -5.23
C SER A 246 21.11 -7.86 -4.45
N LYS A 247 21.44 -6.69 -5.02
CA LYS A 247 21.11 -5.39 -4.42
C LYS A 247 19.60 -5.22 -4.19
N VAL A 248 18.78 -5.77 -5.08
CA VAL A 248 17.31 -5.87 -4.95
C VAL A 248 16.93 -6.49 -3.60
N PHE A 249 17.50 -7.67 -3.29
CA PHE A 249 17.19 -8.39 -2.06
C PHE A 249 17.71 -7.66 -0.83
N LEU A 250 18.93 -7.12 -0.89
CA LEU A 250 19.54 -6.40 0.22
C LEU A 250 18.73 -5.15 0.59
N LEU A 251 18.22 -4.39 -0.39
CA LEU A 251 17.31 -3.29 -0.13
C LEU A 251 15.99 -3.78 0.48
N LEU A 252 15.38 -4.84 -0.07
CA LEU A 252 14.15 -5.41 0.47
C LEU A 252 14.30 -5.83 1.94
N GLN A 253 15.42 -6.45 2.31
CA GLN A 253 15.70 -6.87 3.68
C GLN A 253 15.78 -5.69 4.65
N LYS A 254 16.38 -4.56 4.22
CA LYS A 254 16.43 -3.33 5.02
C LYS A 254 15.05 -2.70 5.23
N LEU A 255 14.18 -2.75 4.20
CA LEU A 255 12.79 -2.27 4.28
C LEU A 255 11.92 -3.16 5.19
N LEU A 256 12.06 -4.49 5.10
CA LEU A 256 11.31 -5.48 5.88
C LEU A 256 12.02 -5.89 7.18
N THR A 257 12.76 -4.97 7.82
CA THR A 257 13.31 -5.21 9.15
C THR A 257 12.22 -5.16 10.21
N MET A 258 12.10 -6.20 11.03
CA MET A 258 11.00 -6.33 12.02
C MET A 258 11.06 -5.25 13.10
N ASP A 259 12.24 -4.99 13.67
CA ASP A 259 12.42 -3.90 14.63
C ASP A 259 12.27 -2.54 13.92
N PRO A 260 11.25 -1.73 14.25
CA PRO A 260 11.01 -0.45 13.58
C PRO A 260 12.15 0.55 13.76
N THR A 261 12.99 0.42 14.80
CA THR A 261 14.12 1.32 15.07
C THR A 261 15.33 1.02 14.19
N LYS A 262 15.44 -0.21 13.68
CA LYS A 262 16.52 -0.67 12.79
C LYS A 262 16.12 -0.63 11.32
N ARG A 263 14.84 -0.34 11.03
CA ARG A 263 14.29 -0.23 9.68
C ARG A 263 14.82 1.03 9.01
N ILE A 264 15.27 0.90 7.76
CA ILE A 264 15.83 2.00 6.97
C ILE A 264 14.81 3.13 6.76
N THR A 265 15.24 4.38 6.61
CA THR A 265 14.34 5.48 6.23
C THR A 265 14.14 5.54 4.71
N SER A 266 13.13 6.29 4.25
CA SER A 266 12.92 6.55 2.81
C SER A 266 14.11 7.26 2.17
N GLU A 267 14.71 8.23 2.86
CA GLU A 267 15.92 8.93 2.42
C GLU A 267 17.10 7.97 2.23
N GLN A 268 17.37 7.13 3.23
CA GLN A 268 18.45 6.15 3.16
C GLN A 268 18.20 5.11 2.06
N ALA A 269 16.93 4.70 1.85
CA ALA A 269 16.57 3.79 0.78
C ALA A 269 16.78 4.40 -0.62
N LEU A 270 16.45 5.68 -0.83
CA LEU A 270 16.68 6.39 -2.10
C LEU A 270 18.18 6.47 -2.47
N GLN A 271 19.06 6.42 -1.48
CA GLN A 271 20.52 6.41 -1.67
C GLN A 271 21.11 4.99 -1.83
N ASP A 272 20.27 3.94 -1.85
CA ASP A 272 20.76 2.56 -1.93
C ASP A 272 21.41 2.26 -3.30
N PRO A 273 22.54 1.52 -3.36
CA PRO A 273 23.21 1.15 -4.60
C PRO A 273 22.33 0.41 -5.63
N TYR A 274 21.19 -0.16 -5.23
CA TYR A 274 20.21 -0.72 -6.14
C TYR A 274 19.75 0.28 -7.22
N PHE A 275 19.61 1.55 -6.86
CA PHE A 275 19.16 2.60 -7.79
C PHE A 275 20.28 3.15 -8.69
N LEU A 276 21.54 2.83 -8.37
CA LEU A 276 22.71 3.17 -9.18
C LEU A 276 23.09 2.03 -10.14
N GLU A 277 22.55 0.84 -9.94
CA GLU A 277 22.77 -0.31 -10.81
C GLU A 277 21.90 -0.23 -12.07
N ASP A 278 22.41 -0.70 -13.22
CA ASP A 278 21.60 -0.79 -14.42
C ASP A 278 20.45 -1.81 -14.29
N PRO A 279 19.27 -1.55 -14.89
CA PRO A 279 18.88 -0.27 -15.48
C PRO A 279 18.60 0.78 -14.41
N LEU A 280 18.88 2.06 -14.70
CA LEU A 280 18.54 3.17 -13.81
C LEU A 280 17.01 3.39 -13.73
N PRO A 281 16.50 3.97 -12.62
CA PRO A 281 15.10 4.40 -12.53
C PRO A 281 14.74 5.41 -13.62
N THR A 282 13.51 5.31 -14.13
CA THR A 282 12.94 6.19 -15.15
C THR A 282 11.73 6.95 -14.60
N THR A 283 11.47 8.15 -15.13
CA THR A 283 10.30 8.96 -14.77
C THR A 283 9.00 8.35 -15.30
N ASP A 284 9.03 7.78 -16.50
CA ASP A 284 8.01 6.89 -17.04
C ASP A 284 8.36 5.45 -16.67
N VAL A 285 7.60 4.84 -15.75
CA VAL A 285 7.87 3.46 -15.31
C VAL A 285 7.68 2.42 -16.42
N PHE A 286 6.99 2.76 -17.51
CA PHE A 286 6.84 1.91 -18.68
C PHE A 286 7.98 2.09 -19.70
N ALA A 287 8.92 3.02 -19.45
CA ALA A 287 10.12 3.27 -20.25
C ALA A 287 9.83 3.48 -21.75
N GLY A 288 8.73 4.18 -22.08
CA GLY A 288 8.30 4.41 -23.47
C GLY A 288 7.74 3.17 -24.18
N CYS A 289 7.72 1.99 -23.55
CA CYS A 289 7.11 0.78 -24.11
C CYS A 289 5.58 0.89 -24.09
N GLN A 290 4.91 0.17 -25.00
CA GLN A 290 3.45 0.08 -25.02
C GLN A 290 2.90 -0.42 -23.68
N ILE A 291 1.85 0.22 -23.17
CA ILE A 291 1.19 -0.17 -21.92
C ILE A 291 0.27 -1.38 -22.20
N PRO A 292 0.53 -2.56 -21.61
CA PRO A 292 -0.28 -3.76 -21.87
C PRO A 292 -1.49 -3.88 -20.95
N TYR A 293 -1.62 -3.00 -19.95
CA TYR A 293 -2.64 -3.09 -18.93
C TYR A 293 -4.00 -2.59 -19.45
N PRO A 294 -5.09 -3.30 -19.15
CA PRO A 294 -6.42 -2.83 -19.51
C PRO A 294 -6.74 -1.51 -18.79
N LYS A 295 -7.61 -0.72 -19.41
CA LYS A 295 -8.22 0.46 -18.79
C LYS A 295 -9.18 0.06 -17.68
N ARG A 296 -9.51 1.00 -16.79
CA ARG A 296 -10.52 0.76 -15.74
C ARG A 296 -11.89 0.54 -16.39
N GLU A 297 -12.62 -0.46 -15.91
CA GLU A 297 -14.00 -0.69 -16.28
C GLU A 297 -14.91 0.22 -15.44
N PHE A 298 -16.00 0.71 -16.03
CA PHE A 298 -17.02 1.47 -15.29
C PHE A 298 -17.84 0.51 -14.42
N LEU A 299 -18.11 0.93 -13.18
CA LEU A 299 -19.04 0.21 -12.32
C LEU A 299 -20.47 0.62 -12.71
N ASN A 300 -21.31 -0.34 -13.11
CA ASN A 300 -22.73 -0.09 -13.34
C ASN A 300 -23.46 -0.18 -11.98
N GLU A 301 -24.08 0.91 -11.54
CA GLU A 301 -24.78 0.98 -10.24
C GLU A 301 -26.09 0.16 -10.20
N ASP A 302 -26.55 -0.35 -11.34
CA ASP A 302 -27.83 -1.03 -11.51
C ASP A 302 -27.78 -2.58 -11.45
N GLU A 303 -26.62 -3.20 -11.19
CA GLU A 303 -26.59 -4.66 -10.93
C GLU A 303 -26.94 -4.96 -9.46
N PRO A 304 -28.03 -5.71 -9.19
CA PRO A 304 -28.29 -6.21 -7.84
C PRO A 304 -27.17 -7.18 -7.45
N GLU A 305 -26.67 -7.09 -6.21
CA GLU A 305 -25.59 -7.91 -5.63
C GLU A 305 -25.85 -9.44 -5.61
N GLU A 306 -26.96 -9.92 -6.18
CA GLU A 306 -27.33 -11.33 -6.21
C GLU A 306 -27.37 -11.87 -7.65
N LYS A 307 -26.22 -12.35 -8.18
CA LYS A 307 -26.16 -13.44 -9.19
C LYS A 307 -24.76 -13.93 -9.61
N THR A 308 -23.74 -13.85 -8.78
CA THR A 308 -22.42 -14.50 -9.05
C THR A 308 -22.19 -15.83 -8.33
N GLU A 309 -23.24 -16.48 -7.80
CA GLU A 309 -23.13 -17.75 -7.06
C GLU A 309 -23.00 -19.04 -7.90
N LYS A 310 -22.78 -19.01 -9.23
CA LYS A 310 -22.71 -20.27 -10.01
C LYS A 310 -21.50 -20.51 -10.91
N HIS A 311 -20.39 -19.78 -10.71
CA HIS A 311 -19.10 -20.25 -11.21
C HIS A 311 -18.07 -20.25 -10.08
N GLU A 312 -17.83 -21.44 -9.52
CA GLU A 312 -16.73 -21.72 -8.59
C GLU A 312 -15.40 -21.26 -9.21
N ASN A 313 -14.90 -20.11 -8.75
CA ASN A 313 -13.51 -19.87 -8.36
C ASN A 313 -13.37 -18.48 -7.75
N HIS A 314 -13.44 -18.42 -6.41
CA HIS A 314 -12.78 -17.44 -5.53
C HIS A 314 -12.82 -15.97 -5.97
N PHE A 315 -14.02 -15.42 -6.15
CA PHE A 315 -14.24 -13.98 -6.11
C PHE A 315 -14.52 -13.57 -4.65
N VAL A 316 -13.60 -12.82 -4.06
CA VAL A 316 -13.75 -12.25 -2.72
C VAL A 316 -14.55 -10.95 -2.86
N ASN A 317 -15.78 -10.95 -2.36
CA ASN A 317 -16.58 -9.75 -2.18
C ASN A 317 -15.95 -8.89 -1.07
N TRP A 318 -15.54 -7.67 -1.43
CA TRP A 318 -15.01 -6.69 -0.50
C TRP A 318 -16.14 -5.78 -0.02
N PRO A 319 -16.31 -5.50 1.28
CA PRO A 319 -17.18 -4.44 1.73
C PRO A 319 -16.64 -3.10 1.22
N LEU A 320 -17.39 -2.46 0.33
CA LEU A 320 -17.14 -1.13 -0.24
C LEU A 320 -17.05 -0.05 0.84
N HIS A 321 -15.89 0.05 1.48
CA HIS A 321 -15.46 1.23 2.21
C HIS A 321 -14.06 1.59 1.70
N HIS A 322 -14.00 2.69 0.95
CA HIS A 322 -12.83 3.22 0.19
C HIS A 322 -12.52 2.51 -1.13
N VAL A 323 -13.54 2.36 -1.98
CA VAL A 323 -13.33 2.34 -3.44
C VAL A 323 -13.55 3.77 -3.92
N ILE A 324 -12.63 4.27 -4.75
CA ILE A 324 -12.85 5.47 -5.54
C ILE A 324 -14.06 5.21 -6.44
N SER A 325 -15.26 5.62 -6.01
CA SER A 325 -16.44 5.56 -6.85
C SER A 325 -16.29 6.59 -7.96
N LEU A 326 -16.07 6.12 -9.19
CA LEU A 326 -16.14 6.89 -10.41
C LEU A 326 -17.62 7.19 -10.70
N LEU A 327 -18.09 8.37 -10.31
CA LEU A 327 -19.42 8.86 -10.67
C LEU A 327 -19.29 9.91 -11.76
N HIS A 328 -19.80 9.60 -12.96
CA HIS A 328 -20.08 10.60 -13.99
C HIS A 328 -21.52 11.10 -13.77
N TYR A 329 -21.68 12.16 -12.97
CA TYR A 329 -23.00 12.80 -12.84
C TYR A 329 -23.27 13.63 -14.10
N ASN A 330 -24.19 13.17 -14.95
CA ASN A 330 -24.55 13.70 -16.27
C ASN A 330 -25.13 15.14 -16.28
N SER A 331 -25.03 15.91 -15.19
CA SER A 331 -25.56 17.28 -15.08
C SER A 331 -24.57 18.40 -15.42
N PHE A 332 -23.30 18.09 -15.69
CA PHE A 332 -22.31 19.09 -16.09
C PHE A 332 -21.90 18.89 -17.55
N GLN A 333 -22.70 19.45 -18.46
CA GLN A 333 -22.33 19.58 -19.86
C GLN A 333 -21.12 20.52 -19.98
N ASN A 334 -19.98 20.00 -20.46
CA ASN A 334 -18.65 20.63 -20.64
C ASN A 334 -17.59 20.35 -19.55
N ILE A 335 -17.24 19.07 -19.32
CA ILE A 335 -16.01 18.73 -18.57
C ILE A 335 -15.12 17.85 -19.45
N ASP A 336 -13.86 18.29 -19.59
CA ASP A 336 -12.77 17.54 -20.23
C ASP A 336 -12.67 16.11 -19.68
N THR A 337 -12.51 15.13 -20.56
CA THR A 337 -12.48 13.69 -20.28
C THR A 337 -11.29 13.21 -19.43
N HIS A 338 -10.56 14.13 -18.78
CA HIS A 338 -9.25 13.88 -18.15
C HIS A 338 -9.27 14.00 -16.61
N CYS A 339 -10.44 14.20 -15.99
CA CYS A 339 -10.54 14.42 -14.54
C CYS A 339 -11.46 13.41 -13.82
N ILE A 340 -11.14 13.07 -12.56
CA ILE A 340 -11.96 12.22 -11.69
C ILE A 340 -12.58 13.04 -10.57
N TYR A 341 -13.86 12.78 -10.28
CA TYR A 341 -14.57 13.27 -9.10
C TYR A 341 -14.69 12.15 -8.05
N ILE A 342 -14.19 12.40 -6.84
CA ILE A 342 -14.38 11.50 -5.69
C ILE A 342 -15.41 12.11 -4.75
N CYS A 343 -16.52 11.40 -4.54
CA CYS A 343 -17.54 11.81 -3.57
C CYS A 343 -17.22 11.27 -2.17
N LEU A 344 -17.09 12.17 -1.20
CA LEU A 344 -17.05 11.83 0.22
C LEU A 344 -18.46 12.00 0.79
N CYS A 345 -19.18 10.88 0.92
CA CYS A 345 -20.44 10.86 1.68
C CYS A 345 -20.11 10.72 3.17
N LYS A 346 -20.54 11.69 3.97
CA LYS A 346 -20.55 11.56 5.43
C LYS A 346 -21.67 10.57 5.79
N LYS A 347 -21.36 9.47 6.46
CA LYS A 347 -22.38 8.74 7.24
C LYS A 347 -22.72 9.56 8.48
#